data_AF-A0A1L8N187-F1
#
_entry.id   AF-A0A1L8N187-F1
#
_cell.length_a   1.000
_cell.length_b   1.000
_cell.length_c   1.000
_cell.angle_alpha   90.00
_cell.angle_beta   90.00
_cell.angle_gamma   90.00
#
_symmetry.space_group_name_H-M   'P 1'
#
loop_
_entity.id
_entity.type
_entity.pdbx_description
1 polymer ?
#
loop_
_entity_poly.entity_id
_entity_poly.type
_entity_poly.pdbx_seq_one_letter_code
_entity_poly.pdbx_strand_id
1 'polypeptide(L)'
;MRDKRFIANHMGGPLSLEKHRLLIHWAVDCVKHGIEIANVKDIDKRALIALDIAGKWEKGNATVGEAREAAFAAHDAARECDDKIKQALMRACGHAVATANELISDIKKQTIND
;
A
#
# COMPACT_ATOMS: atom_id res chain seq x y z
N MET A 1 18.40 -8.31 -5.70
CA MET A 1 19.11 -7.02 -5.57
C MET A 1 18.07 -5.90 -5.70
N ARG A 2 18.03 -4.92 -4.79
CA ARG A 2 17.07 -3.81 -4.86
C ARG A 2 17.53 -2.80 -5.92
N ASP A 3 16.64 -2.40 -6.83
CA ASP A 3 16.92 -1.34 -7.80
C ASP A 3 17.07 -0.01 -7.07
N LYS A 4 18.20 0.66 -7.33
CA LYS A 4 18.59 1.89 -6.62
C LYS A 4 17.61 3.05 -6.84
N ARG A 5 16.82 3.03 -7.92
CA ARG A 5 15.84 4.08 -8.24
C ARG A 5 14.66 4.12 -7.26
N PHE A 6 14.38 3.02 -6.57
CA PHE A 6 13.26 2.89 -5.63
C PHE A 6 13.71 2.89 -4.17
N ILE A 7 14.96 3.29 -3.92
CA ILE A 7 15.43 3.46 -2.55
C ILE A 7 14.96 4.84 -2.05
N ALA A 8 14.32 4.85 -0.88
CA ALA A 8 13.89 6.09 -0.23
C ALA A 8 15.07 7.03 0.10
N ASN A 9 14.83 8.34 0.09
CA ASN A 9 15.84 9.36 0.33
C ASN A 9 16.63 9.15 1.64
N HIS A 10 15.96 8.78 2.74
CA HIS A 10 16.63 8.54 4.02
C HIS A 10 17.48 7.25 4.04
N MET A 11 17.25 6.34 3.09
CA MET A 11 18.07 5.13 2.88
C MET A 11 19.22 5.37 1.88
N GLY A 12 19.49 6.63 1.51
CA GLY A 12 20.53 7.01 0.55
C GLY A 12 20.13 6.84 -0.92
N GLY A 13 18.83 6.72 -1.20
CA GLY A 13 18.29 6.64 -2.57
C GLY A 13 17.67 7.95 -3.07
N PRO A 14 17.09 7.97 -4.29
CA PRO A 14 16.56 9.19 -4.93
C PRO A 14 15.04 9.40 -4.76
N LEU A 15 14.36 8.54 -4.01
CA LEU A 15 12.90 8.54 -3.88
C LEU A 15 12.44 9.38 -2.67
N SER A 16 11.91 10.58 -2.94
CA SER A 16 11.37 11.48 -1.91
C SER A 16 10.02 11.02 -1.39
N LEU A 17 9.61 11.52 -0.21
CA LEU A 17 8.28 11.27 0.36
C LEU A 17 7.16 11.59 -0.62
N GLU A 18 7.25 12.73 -1.32
CA GLU A 18 6.27 13.11 -2.35
C GLU A 18 6.20 12.11 -3.52
N LYS A 19 7.35 11.56 -3.94
CA LYS A 19 7.35 10.50 -4.96
C LYS A 19 6.76 9.20 -4.42
N HIS A 20 6.98 8.85 -3.14
CA HIS A 20 6.32 7.69 -2.53
C HIS A 20 4.80 7.89 -2.45
N ARG A 21 4.33 9.09 -2.09
CA ARG A 21 2.90 9.45 -2.10
C ARG A 21 2.30 9.30 -3.49
N LEU A 22 3.00 9.78 -4.51
CA LEU A 22 2.56 9.60 -5.90
C LEU A 22 2.50 8.12 -6.32
N LEU A 23 3.47 7.31 -5.90
CA LEU A 23 3.50 5.88 -6.21
C LEU A 23 2.35 5.12 -5.55
N ILE A 24 2.06 5.39 -4.27
CA ILE A 24 0.94 4.73 -3.59
C ILE A 24 -0.40 5.17 -4.16
N HIS A 25 -0.54 6.46 -4.51
CA HIS A 25 -1.73 6.98 -5.17
C HIS A 25 -1.98 6.26 -6.51
N TRP A 26 -0.94 6.19 -7.35
CA TRP A 26 -1.00 5.48 -8.62
C TRP A 26 -1.36 4.00 -8.44
N ALA A 27 -0.76 3.32 -7.47
CA ALA A 27 -1.07 1.91 -7.19
C ALA A 27 -2.52 1.70 -6.73
N VAL A 28 -3.04 2.59 -5.88
CA VAL A 28 -4.44 2.60 -5.45
C VAL A 28 -5.39 2.76 -6.64
N ASP A 29 -5.10 3.67 -7.55
CA ASP A 29 -5.92 3.90 -8.74
C ASP A 29 -5.89 2.71 -9.71
N CYS A 30 -4.73 2.07 -9.90
CA CYS A 30 -4.65 0.81 -10.66
C CYS A 30 -5.55 -0.28 -10.08
N VAL A 31 -5.58 -0.42 -8.75
CA VAL A 31 -6.46 -1.40 -8.08
C VAL A 31 -7.93 -1.06 -8.30
N LYS A 32 -8.33 0.20 -8.07
CA LYS A 32 -9.73 0.63 -8.28
C LYS A 32 -10.18 0.36 -9.71
N HIS A 33 -9.36 0.71 -10.69
CA HIS A 33 -9.65 0.46 -12.09
C HIS A 33 -9.75 -1.04 -12.41
N GLY A 34 -8.89 -1.86 -11.80
CA GLY A 34 -8.98 -3.33 -11.91
C GLY A 34 -10.30 -3.88 -11.37
N ILE A 35 -10.79 -3.35 -10.23
CA ILE A 35 -12.09 -3.73 -9.65
C ILE A 35 -13.23 -3.36 -10.60
N GLU A 36 -13.18 -2.15 -11.17
CA GLU A 36 -14.17 -1.66 -12.14
C GLU A 36 -14.21 -2.54 -13.41
N ILE A 37 -13.05 -2.80 -14.03
CA ILE A 37 -12.95 -3.63 -15.23
C ILE A 37 -13.46 -5.05 -14.97
N ALA A 38 -13.08 -5.62 -13.84
CA ALA A 38 -13.45 -6.98 -13.49
C ALA A 38 -14.93 -7.11 -13.10
N ASN A 39 -15.64 -5.98 -12.90
CA ASN A 39 -17.03 -5.91 -12.45
C ASN A 39 -17.29 -6.80 -11.21
N VAL A 40 -16.31 -6.85 -10.31
CA VAL A 40 -16.36 -7.70 -9.13
C VAL A 40 -17.13 -6.99 -8.03
N LYS A 41 -18.16 -7.65 -7.54
CA LYS A 41 -18.85 -7.30 -6.29
C LYS A 41 -18.32 -8.18 -5.16
N ASP A 42 -18.33 -7.64 -3.95
CA ASP A 42 -17.99 -8.37 -2.72
C ASP A 42 -16.52 -8.85 -2.68
N ILE A 43 -15.60 -7.88 -2.69
CA ILE A 43 -14.20 -8.10 -2.33
C ILE A 43 -14.10 -8.21 -0.80
N ASP A 44 -13.23 -9.10 -0.31
CA ASP A 44 -12.99 -9.29 1.11
C ASP A 44 -12.65 -7.95 1.79
N LYS A 45 -13.28 -7.73 2.95
CA LYS A 45 -13.14 -6.49 3.72
C LYS A 45 -11.68 -6.19 4.09
N ARG A 46 -10.83 -7.21 4.31
CA ARG A 46 -9.40 -7.04 4.60
C ARG A 46 -8.67 -6.32 3.46
N ALA A 47 -9.00 -6.65 2.22
CA ALA A 47 -8.42 -5.99 1.04
C ALA A 47 -8.95 -4.56 0.85
N LEU A 48 -10.23 -4.30 1.18
CA LEU A 48 -10.78 -2.95 1.17
C LEU A 48 -10.16 -2.07 2.26
N ILE A 49 -9.91 -2.62 3.45
CA ILE A 49 -9.19 -1.94 4.54
C ILE A 49 -7.75 -1.61 4.13
N ALA A 50 -7.06 -2.52 3.44
CA ALA A 50 -5.73 -2.23 2.90
C ALA A 50 -5.73 -1.02 1.95
N LEU A 51 -6.73 -0.93 1.07
CA LEU A 51 -6.86 0.21 0.15
C LEU A 51 -7.16 1.53 0.88
N ASP A 52 -7.99 1.50 1.94
CA ASP A 52 -8.25 2.66 2.79
C ASP A 52 -6.99 3.12 3.54
N ILE A 53 -6.24 2.18 4.13
CA ILE A 53 -4.99 2.48 4.82
C ILE A 53 -3.94 3.04 3.86
N ALA A 54 -3.88 2.56 2.62
CA ALA A 54 -3.02 3.13 1.58
C ALA A 54 -3.33 4.62 1.34
N GLY A 55 -4.61 4.97 1.18
CA GLY A 55 -5.04 6.36 1.01
C GLY A 55 -4.85 7.23 2.27
N LYS A 56 -4.93 6.65 3.47
CA LYS A 56 -4.59 7.35 4.71
C LYS A 56 -3.09 7.62 4.80
N TRP A 57 -2.26 6.63 4.47
CA TRP A 57 -0.81 6.75 4.49
C TRP A 57 -0.32 7.79 3.48
N GLU A 58 -0.88 7.81 2.26
CA GLU A 58 -0.67 8.85 1.25
C GLU A 58 -0.80 10.26 1.87
N LYS A 59 -1.85 10.46 2.68
CA LYS A 59 -2.17 11.74 3.34
C LYS A 59 -1.40 11.97 4.65
N GLY A 60 -0.53 11.06 5.07
CA GLY A 60 0.19 11.13 6.35
C GLY A 60 -0.63 10.74 7.59
N ASN A 61 -1.79 10.10 7.39
CA ASN A 61 -2.76 9.73 8.44
C ASN A 61 -2.71 8.24 8.83
N ALA A 62 -1.70 7.50 8.38
CA ALA A 62 -1.44 6.13 8.80
C ALA A 62 0.06 5.89 8.89
N THR A 63 0.44 4.98 9.77
CA THR A 63 1.82 4.56 10.00
C THR A 63 2.23 3.47 9.01
N VAL A 64 3.55 3.30 8.87
CA VAL A 64 4.11 2.16 8.11
C VAL A 64 3.73 0.81 8.74
N GLY A 65 3.58 0.76 10.07
CA GLY A 65 3.14 -0.44 10.78
C GLY A 65 1.73 -0.85 10.38
N GLU A 66 0.77 0.08 10.42
CA GLU A 66 -0.61 -0.16 9.99
C GLU A 66 -0.68 -0.59 8.51
N ALA A 67 0.10 0.08 7.65
CA ALA A 67 0.17 -0.29 6.24
C ALA A 67 0.70 -1.72 6.04
N ARG A 68 1.73 -2.12 6.79
CA ARG A 68 2.30 -3.46 6.73
C ARG A 68 1.33 -4.53 7.23
N GLU A 69 0.65 -4.29 8.34
CA GLU A 69 -0.37 -5.21 8.88
C GLU A 69 -1.52 -5.39 7.90
N ALA A 70 -2.00 -4.29 7.30
CA ALA A 70 -3.05 -4.34 6.29
C ALA A 70 -2.62 -5.08 5.02
N ALA A 71 -1.36 -4.93 4.59
CA ALA A 71 -0.79 -5.69 3.48
C ALA A 71 -0.87 -7.20 3.73
N PHE A 72 -0.49 -7.64 4.94
CA PHE A 72 -0.55 -9.05 5.30
C PHE A 72 -2.00 -9.57 5.34
N ALA A 73 -2.91 -8.81 5.96
CA ALA A 73 -4.31 -9.18 6.01
C ALA A 73 -4.94 -9.34 4.60
N ALA A 74 -4.60 -8.46 3.66
CA ALA A 74 -5.04 -8.58 2.26
C ALA A 74 -4.45 -9.81 1.56
N HIS A 75 -3.18 -10.14 1.81
CA HIS A 75 -2.56 -11.35 1.27
C HIS A 75 -3.15 -12.64 1.86
N ASP A 76 -3.51 -12.64 3.15
CA ASP A 76 -4.18 -13.79 3.78
C ASP A 76 -5.58 -13.99 3.19
N ALA A 77 -6.35 -12.91 3.00
CA ALA A 77 -7.62 -12.97 2.29
C ALA A 77 -7.48 -13.54 0.87
N ALA A 78 -6.43 -13.14 0.16
CA ALA A 78 -6.15 -13.67 -1.17
C ALA A 78 -5.81 -15.18 -1.14
N ARG A 79 -5.13 -15.68 -0.10
CA ARG A 79 -4.81 -17.11 0.05
C ARG A 79 -6.04 -17.96 0.32
N GLU A 80 -7.01 -17.40 1.04
CA GLU A 80 -8.27 -18.07 1.40
C GLU A 80 -9.32 -18.02 0.27
N CYS A 81 -9.03 -17.33 -0.84
CA CYS A 81 -9.97 -17.12 -1.94
C CYS A 81 -9.73 -18.06 -3.11
N ASP A 82 -10.76 -18.79 -3.50
CA ASP A 82 -10.73 -19.71 -4.66
C ASP A 82 -10.93 -18.98 -6.00
N ASP A 83 -11.73 -17.90 -6.01
CA ASP A 83 -11.95 -17.07 -7.19
C ASP A 83 -10.64 -16.35 -7.58
N LYS A 84 -10.14 -16.65 -8.78
CA LYS A 84 -8.83 -16.16 -9.26
C LYS A 84 -8.81 -14.67 -9.51
N ILE A 85 -9.92 -14.07 -9.92
CA ILE A 85 -10.01 -12.63 -10.16
C ILE A 85 -10.01 -11.90 -8.82
N LYS A 86 -10.87 -12.31 -7.89
CA LYS A 86 -10.91 -11.75 -6.53
C LYS A 86 -9.57 -11.91 -5.83
N GLN A 87 -8.95 -13.10 -5.92
CA GLN A 87 -7.63 -13.37 -5.38
C GLN A 87 -6.57 -12.42 -5.95
N ALA A 88 -6.54 -12.18 -7.26
CA ALA A 88 -5.59 -11.26 -7.89
C ALA A 88 -5.81 -9.80 -7.42
N LEU A 89 -7.06 -9.35 -7.36
CA LEU A 89 -7.41 -8.01 -6.88
C LEU A 89 -7.01 -7.80 -5.41
N MET A 90 -7.23 -8.81 -4.55
CA MET A 90 -6.81 -8.73 -3.14
C MET A 90 -5.29 -8.68 -2.97
N ARG A 91 -4.53 -9.43 -3.78
CA ARG A 91 -3.07 -9.28 -3.82
C ARG A 91 -2.66 -7.89 -4.29
N ALA A 92 -3.35 -7.34 -5.29
CA ALA A 92 -3.09 -6.00 -5.77
C ALA A 92 -3.33 -4.95 -4.67
N CYS A 93 -4.40 -5.06 -3.87
CA CYS A 93 -4.61 -4.22 -2.67
C CYS A 93 -3.44 -4.33 -1.69
N GLY A 94 -2.98 -5.56 -1.41
CA GLY A 94 -1.84 -5.81 -0.52
C GLY A 94 -0.55 -5.18 -1.01
N HIS A 95 -0.28 -5.25 -2.32
CA HIS A 95 0.86 -4.59 -2.94
C HIS A 95 0.76 -3.07 -2.94
N ALA A 96 -0.43 -2.51 -3.19
CA ALA A 96 -0.64 -1.06 -3.18
C ALA A 96 -0.32 -0.46 -1.79
N VAL A 97 -0.87 -1.04 -0.71
CA VAL A 97 -0.57 -0.55 0.65
C VAL A 97 0.89 -0.82 1.06
N ALA A 98 1.52 -1.87 0.53
CA ALA A 98 2.93 -2.16 0.81
C ALA A 98 3.90 -1.12 0.23
N THR A 99 3.50 -0.25 -0.70
CA THR A 99 4.31 0.89 -1.16
C THR A 99 4.71 1.82 -0.01
N ALA A 100 3.90 1.87 1.06
CA ALA A 100 4.22 2.59 2.29
C ALA A 100 5.40 1.99 3.07
N ASN A 101 5.63 0.67 2.97
CA ASN A 101 6.63 -0.05 3.76
C ASN A 101 8.07 0.31 3.37
N GLU A 102 8.29 0.91 2.20
CA GLU A 102 9.62 1.35 1.78
C GLU A 102 10.09 2.64 2.48
N LEU A 103 9.26 3.24 3.35
CA LEU A 103 9.54 4.50 4.04
C LEU A 103 9.79 4.32 5.56
N ILE A 104 10.81 3.54 5.93
CA ILE A 104 11.17 3.34 7.34
C ILE A 104 12.01 4.52 7.84
N SER A 105 11.39 5.58 8.39
CA SER A 105 11.73 6.11 9.74
C SER A 105 11.30 7.56 10.09
N ASP A 106 10.68 8.36 9.21
CA ASP A 106 10.52 9.79 9.55
C ASP A 106 9.33 10.18 10.45
N ILE A 107 8.35 9.30 10.71
CA ILE A 107 7.24 9.66 11.62
C ILE A 107 7.70 9.77 13.09
N LYS A 108 8.84 9.18 13.48
CA LYS A 108 9.33 9.29 14.87
C LYS A 108 10.18 10.53 15.16
N LYS A 109 10.56 11.34 14.16
CA LYS A 109 11.44 12.51 14.40
C LYS A 109 10.75 13.86 14.37
N GLN A 110 9.49 13.94 13.94
CA GLN A 110 8.78 15.22 13.82
C GLN A 110 7.88 15.57 15.01
N THR A 111 7.66 14.64 15.96
CA THR A 111 6.84 14.90 17.16
C THR A 111 7.65 15.19 18.43
N ILE A 112 8.98 15.41 18.30
CA ILE A 112 9.86 15.73 19.45
C ILE A 112 10.35 17.19 19.41
N ASN A 113 10.01 17.97 18.37
CA ASN A 113 10.48 19.36 18.22
C ASN A 113 9.34 20.38 18.02
N ASP A 114 8.22 20.22 18.73
CA ASP A 114 7.25 21.32 18.96
C ASP A 114 6.94 21.42 20.47
#